data_AF-A0A193C6M4-F1
#
_entry.id   AF-A0A193C6M4-F1
#
_cell.length_a   1.000
_cell.length_b   1.000
_cell.length_c   1.000
_cell.angle_alpha   90.00
_cell.angle_beta   90.00
_cell.angle_gamma   90.00
#
_symmetry.space_group_name_H-M   'P 1'
#
loop_
_entity.id
_entity.type
_entity.pdbx_description
1 polymer ?
#
loop_
_entity_poly.entity_id
_entity_poly.type
_entity_poly.pdbx_seq_one_letter_code
_entity_poly.pdbx_strand_id
1 'polypeptide(L)'
;MAEALQETLESRGFAVDVLVEALVRVDKSGDASEIAAAFALITETPALVSLIDDYCRPAYWTSSHYPRVLNEIADRLKARRTGPLTTVIAASHGDGRVRELAVRRLLEDPRPEQLPFLLLRMTDWAEPVRDLARAGVIALLHDRTATFLVVAAETMLHLRRRQRGEFGVKQLYAAAYDAPDDVLGKLSRSVSPAAQRFLFEVRTRRGDLTLDDLVRLALRNIDKSIRARAGDAAARDAVWTGRVDVLRKLAACRHDEVRISALTGLSRLGHLDEIVTLLDDRSTLIRALARDAARRTGVDAVARYRAIVAAPAERPSLGAIAGLAESGRAEDGPLLYPLLRHPMAKVRAYAVGALRILDAVPVDLVKPMVDDPSKRVVRAALRALQTRGSAMR
;
A
#
# COMPACT_ATOMS: atom_id res chain seq x y z
N MET A 1 17.99 20.81 17.75
CA MET A 1 17.07 19.66 17.56
C MET A 1 16.53 19.57 16.14
N ALA A 2 15.83 20.60 15.62
CA ALA A 2 15.29 20.58 14.26
C ALA A 2 16.36 20.37 13.17
N GLU A 3 17.51 21.04 13.29
CA GLU A 3 18.65 20.89 12.38
C GLU A 3 19.23 19.46 12.38
N ALA A 4 19.52 18.90 13.57
CA ALA A 4 19.99 17.52 13.72
C ALA A 4 19.00 16.48 13.16
N LEU A 5 17.69 16.73 13.30
CA LEU A 5 16.66 15.89 12.70
C LEU A 5 16.69 15.97 11.17
N GLN A 6 16.71 17.17 10.62
CA GLN A 6 16.75 17.38 9.17
C GLN A 6 17.98 16.72 8.57
N GLU A 7 19.15 16.93 9.17
CA GLU A 7 20.41 16.31 8.78
C GLU A 7 20.33 14.78 8.84
N THR A 8 19.72 14.21 9.89
CA THR A 8 19.52 12.76 10.02
C THR A 8 18.63 12.20 8.89
N LEU A 9 17.55 12.90 8.54
CA LEU A 9 16.64 12.46 7.50
C LEU A 9 17.25 12.60 6.10
N GLU A 10 17.92 13.71 5.82
CA GLU A 10 18.59 13.99 4.53
C GLU A 10 19.76 13.03 4.31
N SER A 11 20.53 12.75 5.36
CA SER A 11 21.64 11.81 5.34
C SER A 11 21.20 10.34 5.39
N ARG A 12 19.90 10.03 5.34
CA ARG A 12 19.38 8.65 5.44
C ARG A 12 19.88 7.90 6.69
N GLY A 13 20.09 8.61 7.78
CA GLY A 13 20.50 8.05 9.06
C GLY A 13 22.00 8.04 9.33
N PHE A 14 22.85 8.62 8.47
CA PHE A 14 24.29 8.71 8.76
C PHE A 14 24.63 9.68 9.91
N ALA A 15 23.76 10.65 10.22
CA ALA A 15 23.92 11.62 11.31
C ALA A 15 23.08 11.30 12.58
N VAL A 16 22.66 10.04 12.77
CA VAL A 16 21.82 9.64 13.94
C VAL A 16 22.55 9.84 15.27
N ASP A 17 23.87 9.76 15.28
CA ASP A 17 24.70 10.06 16.44
C ASP A 17 24.46 11.48 16.96
N VAL A 18 24.47 12.48 16.07
CA VAL A 18 24.20 13.90 16.41
C VAL A 18 22.81 14.05 17.00
N LEU A 19 21.81 13.34 16.46
CA LEU A 19 20.45 13.34 16.97
C LEU A 19 20.37 12.73 18.38
N VAL A 20 21.01 11.58 18.61
CA VAL A 20 21.03 10.91 19.92
C VAL A 20 21.69 11.80 20.98
N GLU A 21 22.82 12.43 20.65
CA GLU A 21 23.49 13.36 21.57
C GLU A 21 22.62 14.60 21.87
N ALA A 22 21.93 15.14 20.87
CA ALA A 22 21.02 16.26 21.05
C ALA A 22 19.84 15.90 21.97
N LEU A 23 19.24 14.71 21.79
CA LEU A 23 18.16 14.23 22.64
C LEU A 23 18.60 14.05 24.10
N VAL A 24 19.80 13.50 24.32
CA VAL A 24 20.38 13.36 25.67
C VAL A 24 20.65 14.73 26.29
N ARG A 25 21.08 15.72 25.50
CA ARG A 25 21.30 17.09 25.99
C ARG A 25 19.99 17.77 26.41
N VAL A 26 18.94 17.63 25.60
CA VAL A 26 17.59 18.11 25.92
C VAL A 26 17.08 17.46 27.21
N ASP A 27 17.26 16.15 27.37
CA ASP A 27 16.84 15.45 28.60
C ASP A 27 17.60 15.93 29.84
N LYS A 28 18.88 16.31 29.67
CA LYS A 28 19.73 16.87 30.74
C LYS A 28 19.34 18.30 31.11
N SER A 29 18.77 19.10 30.19
CA SER A 29 18.32 20.46 30.50
C SER A 29 17.14 20.45 31.46
N GLY A 30 16.31 19.40 31.39
CA GLY A 30 15.10 19.26 32.19
C GLY A 30 13.96 20.17 31.73
N ASP A 31 14.12 20.85 30.59
CA ASP A 31 13.09 21.71 30.03
C ASP A 31 11.94 20.87 29.47
N ALA A 32 10.78 20.93 30.11
CA ALA A 32 9.60 20.16 29.74
C ALA A 32 9.09 20.49 28.32
N SER A 33 9.25 21.74 27.87
CA SER A 33 8.83 22.18 26.53
C SER A 33 9.76 21.59 25.46
N GLU A 34 11.07 21.63 25.67
CA GLU A 34 12.04 21.02 24.75
C GLU A 34 11.88 19.50 24.69
N ILE A 35 11.65 18.85 25.84
CA ILE A 35 11.39 17.40 25.92
C ILE A 35 10.11 17.04 25.15
N ALA A 36 9.03 17.77 25.36
CA ALA A 36 7.77 17.54 24.64
C ALA A 36 7.92 17.74 23.13
N ALA A 37 8.63 18.78 22.70
CA ALA A 37 8.92 19.02 21.29
C ALA A 37 9.76 17.89 20.67
N ALA A 38 10.77 17.40 21.38
CA ALA A 38 11.57 16.27 20.92
C ALA A 38 10.73 15.00 20.73
N PHE A 39 9.83 14.71 21.67
CA PHE A 39 8.91 13.59 21.53
C PHE A 39 7.93 13.74 20.37
N ALA A 40 7.34 14.93 20.18
CA ALA A 40 6.44 15.20 19.06
C ALA A 40 7.11 14.82 17.72
N LEU A 41 8.35 15.28 17.51
CA LEU A 41 9.15 14.96 16.32
C LEU A 41 9.36 13.45 16.13
N ILE A 42 9.66 12.71 17.21
CA ILE A 42 9.84 11.25 17.16
C ILE A 42 8.52 10.55 16.82
N THR A 43 7.42 10.96 17.46
CA THR A 43 6.11 10.33 17.27
C THR A 43 5.53 10.56 15.87
N GLU A 44 5.79 11.73 15.28
CA GLU A 44 5.38 12.05 13.91
C GLU A 44 6.22 11.31 12.84
N THR A 45 7.38 10.79 13.23
CA THR A 45 8.30 10.10 12.30
C THR A 45 8.66 8.70 12.80
N PRO A 46 7.79 7.68 12.63
CA PRO A 46 8.05 6.32 13.10
C PRO A 46 9.37 5.69 12.63
N ALA A 47 9.92 6.15 11.49
CA ALA A 47 11.21 5.70 10.99
C ALA A 47 12.38 6.09 11.92
N LEU A 48 12.30 7.22 12.64
CA LEU A 48 13.33 7.65 13.58
C LEU A 48 13.53 6.65 14.72
N VAL A 49 12.45 6.03 15.20
CA VAL A 49 12.51 5.01 16.25
C VAL A 49 13.36 3.82 15.81
N SER A 50 13.23 3.40 14.53
CA SER A 50 14.06 2.33 13.96
C SER A 50 15.51 2.78 13.73
N LEU A 51 15.72 4.02 13.24
CA LEU A 51 17.06 4.56 13.03
C LEU A 51 17.86 4.70 14.34
N ILE A 52 17.22 5.21 15.39
CA ILE A 52 17.82 5.30 16.73
C ILE A 52 18.15 3.90 17.26
N ASP A 53 17.26 2.91 17.08
CA ASP A 53 17.53 1.52 17.47
C ASP A 53 18.73 0.92 16.75
N ASP A 54 18.77 1.07 15.42
CA ASP A 54 19.84 0.48 14.62
C ASP A 54 21.20 1.14 14.95
N TYR A 55 21.23 2.45 15.22
CA TYR A 55 22.43 3.16 15.71
C TYR A 55 22.88 2.70 17.10
N CYS A 56 21.94 2.54 18.04
CA CYS A 56 22.28 2.15 19.42
C CYS A 56 22.66 0.67 19.56
N ARG A 57 22.44 -0.14 18.52
CA ARG A 57 22.59 -1.61 18.57
C ARG A 57 23.62 -2.17 17.56
N PRO A 58 24.86 -1.64 17.49
CA PRO A 58 25.90 -2.25 16.68
C PRO A 58 26.27 -3.64 17.24
N ALA A 59 26.75 -4.52 16.36
CA ALA A 59 27.14 -5.89 16.71
C ALA A 59 28.25 -5.98 17.78
N TYR A 60 29.00 -4.89 18.00
CA TYR A 60 30.17 -4.83 18.87
C TYR A 60 29.97 -3.90 20.07
N TRP A 61 28.81 -3.94 20.74
CA TRP A 61 28.53 -3.05 21.87
C TRP A 61 29.47 -3.22 23.07
N THR A 62 30.25 -4.31 23.13
CA THR A 62 31.32 -4.53 24.11
C THR A 62 32.68 -3.97 23.69
N SER A 63 32.79 -3.38 22.49
CA SER A 63 34.02 -2.79 21.96
C SER A 63 34.28 -1.41 22.55
N SER A 64 35.56 -1.04 22.68
CA SER A 64 35.99 0.32 23.03
C SER A 64 35.51 1.40 22.04
N HIS A 65 35.03 1.00 20.86
CA HIS A 65 34.45 1.88 19.84
C HIS A 65 32.94 2.09 20.02
N TYR A 66 32.30 1.46 21.02
CA TYR A 66 30.90 1.71 21.31
C TYR A 66 30.71 3.16 21.81
N PRO A 67 29.73 3.92 21.28
CA PRO A 67 29.60 5.33 21.59
C PRO A 67 29.54 5.59 23.10
N ARG A 68 30.45 6.44 23.59
CA ARG A 68 30.59 6.76 25.02
C ARG A 68 29.27 7.23 25.64
N VAL A 69 28.50 8.01 24.90
CA VAL A 69 27.18 8.49 25.33
C VAL A 69 26.26 7.33 25.71
N LEU A 70 26.28 6.20 25.00
CA LEU A 70 25.41 5.05 25.27
C LEU A 70 25.81 4.31 26.56
N ASN A 71 27.11 4.22 26.86
CA ASN A 71 27.59 3.68 28.14
C ASN A 71 27.15 4.57 29.31
N GLU A 72 27.29 5.89 29.17
CA GLU A 72 26.84 6.85 30.19
C GLU A 72 25.32 6.76 30.44
N ILE A 73 24.53 6.54 29.38
CA ILE A 73 23.09 6.31 29.49
C ILE A 73 22.80 5.06 30.34
N ALA A 74 23.50 3.95 30.09
CA ALA A 74 23.30 2.70 30.83
C ALA A 74 23.59 2.88 32.32
N ASP A 75 24.67 3.56 32.68
CA ASP A 75 25.04 3.80 34.08
C ASP A 75 24.07 4.74 34.78
N ARG A 76 23.59 5.78 34.09
CA ARG A 76 22.55 6.68 34.60
C ARG A 76 21.24 5.96 34.82
N LEU A 77 20.85 5.06 33.92
CA LEU A 77 19.61 4.28 34.03
C LEU A 77 19.65 3.39 35.28
N LYS A 78 20.77 2.67 35.49
CA LYS A 78 21.00 1.85 36.68
C LYS A 78 20.90 2.70 37.96
N ALA A 79 21.48 3.90 37.92
CA ALA A 79 21.47 4.85 39.04
C ALA A 79 20.16 5.63 39.23
N ARG A 80 19.09 5.37 38.44
CA ARG A 80 17.82 6.14 38.48
C ARG A 80 17.99 7.65 38.24
N ARG A 81 18.92 8.03 37.35
CA ARG A 81 19.25 9.43 37.01
C ARG A 81 18.94 9.79 35.54
N THR A 82 18.04 9.06 34.90
CA THR A 82 17.61 9.31 33.52
C THR A 82 16.30 10.07 33.50
N GLY A 83 16.21 11.06 32.61
CA GLY A 83 14.93 11.64 32.22
C GLY A 83 14.22 10.77 31.19
N PRO A 84 13.05 11.20 30.71
CA PRO A 84 12.25 10.45 29.75
C PRO A 84 12.96 10.13 28.44
N LEU A 85 13.63 11.10 27.81
CA LEU A 85 14.27 10.89 26.50
C LEU A 85 15.45 9.92 26.62
N THR A 86 16.25 10.07 27.68
CA THR A 86 17.37 9.16 27.92
C THR A 86 16.88 7.75 28.20
N THR A 87 15.74 7.60 28.89
CA THR A 87 15.16 6.28 29.20
C THR A 87 14.67 5.57 27.94
N VAL A 88 14.04 6.28 26.99
CA VAL A 88 13.64 5.66 25.71
C VAL A 88 14.83 5.32 24.82
N ILE A 89 15.91 6.11 24.84
CA ILE A 89 17.16 5.77 24.14
C ILE A 89 17.82 4.54 24.77
N ALA A 90 17.78 4.41 26.11
CA ALA A 90 18.29 3.24 26.79
C ALA A 90 17.52 1.95 26.41
N ALA A 91 16.25 2.07 26.03
CA ALA A 91 15.49 0.95 25.48
C ALA A 91 16.01 0.48 24.12
N SER A 92 16.87 1.25 23.45
CA SER A 92 17.55 0.91 22.19
C SER A 92 18.99 0.39 22.36
N HIS A 93 19.49 0.32 23.59
CA HIS A 93 20.89 -0.01 23.89
C HIS A 93 21.34 -1.40 23.37
N GLY A 94 22.63 -1.57 23.05
CA GLY A 94 23.23 -2.85 22.61
C GLY A 94 23.04 -4.01 23.59
N ASP A 95 23.30 -3.77 24.88
CA ASP A 95 23.07 -4.73 25.98
C ASP A 95 21.57 -4.95 26.26
N GLY A 96 21.11 -6.19 26.13
CA GLY A 96 19.73 -6.60 26.40
C GLY A 96 19.28 -6.39 27.85
N ARG A 97 20.19 -6.44 28.84
CA ARG A 97 19.84 -6.17 30.24
C ARG A 97 19.50 -4.71 30.49
N VAL A 98 20.22 -3.80 29.82
CA VAL A 98 19.91 -2.36 29.85
C VAL A 98 18.56 -2.10 29.19
N ARG A 99 18.29 -2.73 28.04
CA ARG A 99 16.98 -2.63 27.38
C ARG A 99 15.85 -3.14 28.26
N GLU A 100 16.01 -4.30 28.89
CA GLU A 100 15.01 -4.87 29.79
C GLU A 100 14.72 -3.93 30.97
N LEU A 101 15.77 -3.38 31.59
CA LEU A 101 15.63 -2.39 32.65
C LEU A 101 14.91 -1.13 32.17
N ALA A 102 15.25 -0.62 30.99
CA ALA A 102 14.61 0.56 30.40
C ALA A 102 13.12 0.31 30.14
N VAL A 103 12.76 -0.83 29.53
CA VAL A 103 11.37 -1.24 29.33
C VAL A 103 10.62 -1.27 30.66
N ARG A 104 11.21 -1.86 31.71
CA ARG A 104 10.60 -1.88 33.05
C ARG A 104 10.32 -0.46 33.56
N ARG A 105 11.25 0.47 33.38
CA ARG A 105 11.07 1.88 33.80
C ARG A 105 9.99 2.61 33.02
N LEU A 106 9.94 2.40 31.71
CA LEU A 106 8.90 3.00 30.87
C LEU A 106 7.50 2.46 31.22
N LEU A 107 7.41 1.23 31.72
CA LEU A 107 6.14 0.64 32.18
C LEU A 107 5.75 1.05 33.61
N GLU A 108 6.67 1.56 34.43
CA GLU A 108 6.37 2.10 35.77
C GLU A 108 5.49 3.38 35.69
N ASP A 109 5.75 4.24 34.70
CA ASP A 109 4.97 5.46 34.43
C ASP A 109 4.78 5.66 32.91
N PRO A 110 3.82 4.92 32.30
CA PRO A 110 3.68 4.83 30.86
C PRO A 110 3.06 6.10 30.28
N ARG A 111 3.77 6.71 29.33
CA ARG A 111 3.32 7.89 28.59
C ARG A 111 3.17 7.63 27.09
N PRO A 112 2.16 8.22 26.41
CA PRO A 112 1.91 7.96 24.98
C PRO A 112 3.13 8.19 24.10
N GLU A 113 3.88 9.26 24.35
CA GLU A 113 5.06 9.63 23.58
C GLU A 113 6.23 8.63 23.67
N GLN A 114 6.23 7.79 24.70
CA GLN A 114 7.25 6.75 24.91
C GLN A 114 6.85 5.41 24.27
N LEU A 115 5.57 5.25 23.95
CA LEU A 115 4.99 4.02 23.41
C LEU A 115 5.71 3.49 22.15
N PRO A 116 6.18 4.33 21.20
CA PRO A 116 6.88 3.83 20.02
C PRO A 116 8.09 2.95 20.33
N PHE A 117 8.84 3.25 21.40
CA PHE A 117 9.99 2.46 21.82
C PHE A 117 9.57 1.15 22.49
N LEU A 118 8.49 1.14 23.26
CA LEU A 118 7.91 -0.09 23.82
C LEU A 118 7.38 -1.01 22.70
N LEU A 119 6.70 -0.45 21.70
CA LEU A 119 6.22 -1.20 20.51
C LEU A 119 7.36 -1.82 19.73
N LEU A 120 8.46 -1.08 19.56
CA LEU A 120 9.67 -1.63 18.97
C LEU A 120 10.20 -2.82 19.78
N ARG A 121 10.19 -2.75 21.11
CA ARG A 121 10.63 -3.85 21.99
C ARG A 121 9.71 -5.07 21.99
N MET A 122 8.44 -4.96 21.59
CA MET A 122 7.61 -6.15 21.30
C MET A 122 8.18 -7.05 20.19
N THR A 123 9.15 -6.56 19.42
CA THR A 123 9.85 -7.28 18.34
C THR A 123 11.28 -7.68 18.69
N ASP A 124 11.73 -7.48 19.94
CA ASP A 124 13.11 -7.74 20.36
C ASP A 124 13.51 -9.21 20.15
N TRP A 125 14.79 -9.43 19.86
CA TRP A 125 15.34 -10.77 19.70
C TRP A 125 15.52 -11.44 21.07
N ALA A 126 15.88 -10.67 22.10
CA ALA A 126 16.02 -11.13 23.46
C ALA A 126 14.63 -11.35 24.08
N GLU A 127 14.35 -12.61 24.45
CA GLU A 127 13.07 -13.01 25.01
C GLU A 127 12.66 -12.24 26.28
N PRO A 128 13.54 -12.01 27.28
CA PRO A 128 13.16 -11.24 28.47
C PRO A 128 12.69 -9.81 28.16
N VAL A 129 13.34 -9.14 27.21
CA VAL A 129 12.97 -7.78 26.78
C VAL A 129 11.63 -7.81 26.05
N ARG A 130 11.51 -8.74 25.10
CA ARG A 130 10.34 -8.87 24.23
C ARG A 130 9.09 -9.18 25.03
N ASP A 131 9.16 -10.14 25.93
CA ASP A 131 7.98 -10.64 26.62
C ASP A 131 7.51 -9.64 27.67
N LEU A 132 8.43 -8.95 28.34
CA LEU A 132 8.12 -7.81 29.21
C LEU A 132 7.42 -6.69 28.44
N ALA A 133 7.97 -6.30 27.27
CA ALA A 133 7.36 -5.26 26.44
C ALA A 133 5.98 -5.67 25.90
N ARG A 134 5.82 -6.94 25.50
CA ARG A 134 4.53 -7.46 25.02
C ARG A 134 3.47 -7.43 26.11
N ALA A 135 3.78 -7.96 27.29
CA ALA A 135 2.85 -7.96 28.42
C ALA A 135 2.42 -6.54 28.78
N GLY A 136 3.38 -5.62 28.93
CA GLY A 136 3.11 -4.22 29.26
C GLY A 136 2.29 -3.49 28.19
N VAL A 137 2.68 -3.58 26.92
CA VAL A 137 1.97 -2.88 25.84
C VAL A 137 0.56 -3.44 25.62
N ILE A 138 0.36 -4.74 25.74
CA ILE A 138 -0.99 -5.34 25.65
C ILE A 138 -1.89 -4.74 26.74
N ALA A 139 -1.43 -4.71 27.99
CA ALA A 139 -2.19 -4.09 29.08
C ALA A 139 -2.51 -2.62 28.78
N LEU A 140 -1.54 -1.83 28.29
CA LEU A 140 -1.78 -0.42 27.94
C LEU A 140 -2.82 -0.25 26.82
N LEU A 141 -2.79 -1.10 25.79
CA LEU A 141 -3.72 -1.03 24.67
C LEU A 141 -5.15 -1.39 25.06
N HIS A 142 -5.34 -2.30 26.03
CA HIS A 142 -6.66 -2.75 26.48
C HIS A 142 -7.20 -1.92 27.66
N ASP A 143 -6.38 -1.63 28.67
CA ASP A 143 -6.84 -0.93 29.88
C ASP A 143 -6.95 0.59 29.66
N ARG A 144 -6.15 1.13 28.72
CA ARG A 144 -6.06 2.57 28.43
C ARG A 144 -6.17 2.85 26.93
N THR A 145 -7.07 2.14 26.25
CA THR A 145 -7.26 2.19 24.78
C THR A 145 -7.36 3.61 24.23
N ALA A 146 -8.16 4.48 24.86
CA ALA A 146 -8.37 5.85 24.40
C ALA A 146 -7.08 6.70 24.36
N THR A 147 -6.08 6.32 25.17
CA THR A 147 -4.79 7.00 25.31
C THR A 147 -3.75 6.42 24.34
N PHE A 148 -3.65 5.09 24.25
CA PHE A 148 -2.52 4.44 23.57
C PHE A 148 -2.82 3.92 22.16
N LEU A 149 -4.09 3.62 21.82
CA LEU A 149 -4.40 2.98 20.53
C LEU A 149 -4.02 3.86 19.33
N VAL A 150 -4.36 5.15 19.39
CA VAL A 150 -4.10 6.11 18.29
C VAL A 150 -2.60 6.25 18.03
N VAL A 151 -1.83 6.43 19.11
CA VAL A 151 -0.37 6.57 19.03
C VAL A 151 0.29 5.27 18.58
N ALA A 152 -0.25 4.12 18.99
CA ALA A 152 0.30 2.84 18.60
C ALA A 152 0.15 2.52 17.12
N ALA A 153 -0.94 2.98 16.50
CA ALA A 153 -1.31 2.54 15.16
C ALA A 153 -0.20 2.82 14.13
N GLU A 154 0.33 4.04 14.09
CA GLU A 154 1.30 4.41 13.06
C GLU A 154 2.63 3.67 13.23
N THR A 155 3.18 3.65 14.45
CA THR A 155 4.43 2.94 14.73
C THR A 155 4.28 1.43 14.54
N MET A 156 3.21 0.81 15.06
CA MET A 156 3.05 -0.64 14.95
C MET A 156 2.82 -1.09 13.50
N LEU A 157 2.09 -0.31 12.70
CA LEU A 157 1.91 -0.59 11.27
C LEU A 157 3.21 -0.40 10.47
N HIS A 158 4.06 0.54 10.86
CA HIS A 158 5.41 0.71 10.33
C HIS A 158 6.29 -0.53 10.66
N LEU A 159 6.25 -0.98 11.91
CA LEU A 159 7.04 -2.12 12.40
C LEU A 159 6.55 -3.49 11.89
N ARG A 160 5.41 -3.55 11.19
CA ARG A 160 4.84 -4.80 10.64
C ARG A 160 5.85 -5.65 9.84
N ARG A 161 6.78 -5.00 9.14
CA ARG A 161 7.78 -5.69 8.29
C ARG A 161 9.00 -6.21 9.07
N ARG A 162 9.19 -5.79 10.33
CA ARG A 162 10.28 -6.31 11.16
C ARG A 162 10.00 -7.76 11.54
N GLN A 163 11.06 -8.53 11.75
CA GLN A 163 10.95 -9.88 12.28
C GLN A 163 10.18 -9.84 13.62
N ARG A 164 9.18 -10.71 13.81
CA ARG A 164 8.28 -10.74 14.98
C ARG A 164 7.31 -9.55 15.11
N GLY A 165 7.26 -8.64 14.13
CA GLY A 165 6.35 -7.48 14.11
C GLY A 165 4.87 -7.84 13.95
N GLU A 166 4.56 -8.98 13.31
CA GLU A 166 3.19 -9.43 13.09
C GLU A 166 2.39 -9.57 14.40
N PHE A 167 3.05 -10.00 15.49
CA PHE A 167 2.40 -10.15 16.79
C PHE A 167 1.82 -8.81 17.30
N GLY A 168 2.60 -7.74 17.25
CA GLY A 168 2.13 -6.43 17.71
C GLY A 168 0.99 -5.88 16.85
N VAL A 169 1.01 -6.14 15.54
CA VAL A 169 -0.12 -5.80 14.65
C VAL A 169 -1.39 -6.55 15.04
N LYS A 170 -1.30 -7.85 15.39
CA LYS A 170 -2.45 -8.61 15.89
C LYS A 170 -3.03 -7.99 17.17
N GLN A 171 -2.18 -7.59 18.12
CA GLN A 171 -2.63 -6.93 19.35
C GLN A 171 -3.28 -5.56 19.07
N LEU A 172 -2.75 -4.81 18.10
CA LEU A 172 -3.36 -3.56 17.65
C LEU A 172 -4.78 -3.79 17.08
N TYR A 173 -4.98 -4.83 16.26
CA TYR A 173 -6.31 -5.19 15.76
C TYR A 173 -7.24 -5.62 16.89
N ALA A 174 -6.78 -6.41 17.85
CA ALA A 174 -7.58 -6.85 19.00
C ALA A 174 -8.06 -5.64 19.83
N ALA A 175 -7.14 -4.76 20.23
CA ALA A 175 -7.48 -3.55 20.98
C ALA A 175 -8.42 -2.61 20.22
N ALA A 176 -8.25 -2.48 18.89
CA ALA A 176 -9.13 -1.65 18.08
C ALA A 176 -10.52 -2.28 17.85
N TYR A 177 -10.63 -3.61 17.88
CA TYR A 177 -11.91 -4.29 17.72
C TYR A 177 -12.87 -3.91 18.86
N ASP A 178 -12.38 -3.89 20.10
CA ASP A 178 -13.15 -3.55 21.30
C ASP A 178 -13.19 -2.04 21.61
N ALA A 179 -12.48 -1.21 20.83
CA ALA A 179 -12.38 0.21 21.11
C ALA A 179 -13.71 0.97 20.93
N PRO A 180 -14.03 1.95 21.79
CA PRO A 180 -15.16 2.84 21.57
C PRO A 180 -15.07 3.64 20.24
N ASP A 181 -16.23 3.98 19.67
CA ASP A 181 -16.31 4.65 18.36
C ASP A 181 -15.67 6.03 18.35
N ASP A 182 -15.67 6.76 19.48
CA ASP A 182 -15.00 8.06 19.59
C ASP A 182 -13.47 7.90 19.49
N VAL A 183 -12.91 6.79 20.01
CA VAL A 183 -11.48 6.47 19.89
C VAL A 183 -11.14 6.11 18.45
N LEU A 184 -11.94 5.26 17.80
CA LEU A 184 -11.78 4.96 16.37
C LEU A 184 -11.97 6.21 15.49
N GLY A 185 -12.85 7.13 15.91
CA GLY A 185 -13.03 8.43 15.28
C GLY A 185 -11.75 9.28 15.28
N LYS A 186 -10.88 9.16 16.29
CA LYS A 186 -9.58 9.84 16.31
C LYS A 186 -8.63 9.28 15.24
N LEU A 187 -8.60 7.97 15.02
CA LEU A 187 -7.80 7.35 13.94
C LEU A 187 -8.24 7.83 12.56
N SER A 188 -9.52 8.17 12.37
CA SER A 188 -10.03 8.68 11.08
C SER A 188 -9.43 10.03 10.68
N ARG A 189 -8.83 10.76 11.62
CA ARG A 189 -8.15 12.05 11.38
C ARG A 189 -6.67 11.89 11.04
N SER A 190 -6.10 10.69 11.17
CA SER A 190 -4.71 10.45 10.79
C SER A 190 -4.52 10.65 9.30
N VAL A 191 -3.45 11.35 8.92
CA VAL A 191 -3.03 11.50 7.51
C VAL A 191 -2.33 10.26 6.97
N SER A 192 -2.02 9.28 7.83
CA SER A 192 -1.32 8.05 7.45
C SER A 192 -2.23 7.11 6.65
N PRO A 193 -1.88 6.78 5.38
CA PRO A 193 -2.65 5.81 4.61
C PRO A 193 -2.69 4.43 5.26
N ALA A 194 -1.66 4.07 6.04
CA ALA A 194 -1.64 2.81 6.79
C ALA A 194 -2.70 2.82 7.89
N ALA A 195 -2.79 3.90 8.68
CA ALA A 195 -3.79 4.04 9.73
C ALA A 195 -5.22 4.05 9.17
N GLN A 196 -5.45 4.76 8.05
CA GLN A 196 -6.75 4.77 7.37
C GLN A 196 -7.16 3.39 6.85
N ARG A 197 -6.22 2.64 6.25
CA ARG A 197 -6.48 1.27 5.79
C ARG A 197 -6.72 0.29 6.93
N PHE A 198 -6.04 0.48 8.06
CA PHE A 198 -6.23 -0.27 9.29
C PHE A 198 -7.62 -0.01 9.87
N LEU A 199 -8.01 1.26 10.04
CA LEU A 199 -9.32 1.64 10.53
C LEU A 199 -10.45 1.07 9.67
N PHE A 200 -10.32 1.19 8.34
CA PHE A 200 -11.29 0.59 7.40
C PHE A 200 -11.47 -0.91 7.65
N GLU A 201 -10.38 -1.65 7.88
CA GLU A 201 -10.42 -3.09 8.11
C GLU A 201 -11.04 -3.44 9.48
N VAL A 202 -10.70 -2.69 10.53
CA VAL A 202 -11.33 -2.83 11.86
C VAL A 202 -12.84 -2.65 11.76
N ARG A 203 -13.30 -1.54 11.17
CA ARG A 203 -14.74 -1.25 11.02
C ARG A 203 -15.46 -2.28 10.16
N THR A 204 -14.80 -2.78 9.11
CA THR A 204 -15.36 -3.86 8.28
C THR A 204 -15.53 -5.15 9.08
N ARG A 205 -14.56 -5.53 9.93
CA ARG A 205 -14.62 -6.74 10.75
C ARG A 205 -15.65 -6.65 11.88
N ARG A 206 -15.85 -5.46 12.43
CA ARG A 206 -16.88 -5.20 13.44
C ARG A 206 -18.29 -5.14 12.87
N GLY A 207 -18.43 -4.97 11.55
CA GLY A 207 -19.72 -4.77 10.90
C GLY A 207 -20.25 -3.34 11.04
N ASP A 208 -19.39 -2.36 11.39
CA ASP A 208 -19.79 -0.96 11.61
C ASP A 208 -20.10 -0.19 10.32
N LEU A 209 -19.89 -0.82 9.15
CA LEU A 209 -20.07 -0.17 7.85
C LEU A 209 -21.32 -0.72 7.18
N THR A 210 -22.29 0.15 6.93
CA THR A 210 -23.47 -0.17 6.15
C THR A 210 -23.11 -0.37 4.68
N LEU A 211 -24.02 -0.97 3.89
CA LEU A 211 -23.86 -1.05 2.44
C LEU A 211 -23.65 0.34 1.82
N ASP A 212 -24.38 1.36 2.28
CA ASP A 212 -24.25 2.73 1.78
C ASP A 212 -22.88 3.35 2.12
N ASP A 213 -22.32 3.05 3.30
CA ASP A 213 -20.95 3.42 3.65
C ASP A 213 -19.94 2.80 2.67
N LEU A 214 -20.07 1.50 2.41
CA LEU A 214 -19.17 0.76 1.51
C LEU A 214 -19.27 1.28 0.08
N VAL A 215 -20.48 1.55 -0.42
CA VAL A 215 -20.69 2.13 -1.75
C VAL A 215 -20.08 3.53 -1.83
N ARG A 216 -20.29 4.39 -0.83
CA ARG A 216 -19.70 5.73 -0.77
C ARG A 216 -18.16 5.65 -0.78
N LEU A 217 -17.58 4.78 0.03
CA LEU A 217 -16.14 4.57 0.09
C LEU A 217 -15.59 4.05 -1.25
N ALA A 218 -16.24 3.06 -1.86
CA ALA A 218 -15.85 2.50 -3.15
C ALA A 218 -15.82 3.57 -4.25
N LEU A 219 -16.80 4.47 -4.28
CA LEU A 219 -16.94 5.45 -5.36
C LEU A 219 -16.05 6.70 -5.17
N ARG A 220 -15.74 7.08 -3.93
CA ARG A 220 -15.17 8.42 -3.64
C ARG A 220 -13.87 8.42 -2.84
N ASN A 221 -13.50 7.33 -2.17
CA ASN A 221 -12.31 7.36 -1.32
C ASN A 221 -11.04 7.62 -2.16
N ILE A 222 -10.12 8.44 -1.65
CA ILE A 222 -8.88 8.77 -2.36
C ILE A 222 -7.92 7.57 -2.42
N ASP A 223 -7.94 6.72 -1.39
CA ASP A 223 -7.08 5.55 -1.29
C ASP A 223 -7.63 4.38 -2.13
N LYS A 224 -6.83 3.94 -3.11
CA LYS A 224 -7.18 2.84 -4.03
C LYS A 224 -7.46 1.52 -3.30
N SER A 225 -6.72 1.21 -2.23
CA SER A 225 -6.90 -0.04 -1.48
C SER A 225 -8.21 -0.04 -0.72
N ILE A 226 -8.60 1.10 -0.12
CA ILE A 226 -9.90 1.24 0.53
C ILE A 226 -11.01 1.15 -0.51
N ARG A 227 -10.91 1.85 -1.66
CA ARG A 227 -11.91 1.73 -2.74
C ARG A 227 -12.12 0.30 -3.20
N ALA A 228 -11.04 -0.42 -3.49
CA ALA A 228 -11.09 -1.79 -3.98
C ALA A 228 -11.78 -2.71 -2.96
N ARG A 229 -11.37 -2.67 -1.69
CA ARG A 229 -11.94 -3.51 -0.64
C ARG A 229 -13.40 -3.15 -0.31
N ALA A 230 -13.74 -1.86 -0.30
CA ALA A 230 -15.11 -1.40 -0.11
C ALA A 230 -16.01 -1.82 -1.29
N GLY A 231 -15.51 -1.72 -2.53
CA GLY A 231 -16.22 -2.16 -3.72
C GLY A 231 -16.46 -3.67 -3.75
N ASP A 232 -15.48 -4.48 -3.34
CA ASP A 232 -15.63 -5.92 -3.19
C ASP A 232 -16.64 -6.29 -2.08
N ALA A 233 -16.54 -5.66 -0.91
CA ALA A 233 -17.49 -5.90 0.18
C ALA A 233 -18.92 -5.51 -0.20
N ALA A 234 -19.12 -4.33 -0.80
CA ALA A 234 -20.43 -3.89 -1.29
C ALA A 234 -20.97 -4.80 -2.39
N ALA A 235 -20.12 -5.26 -3.32
CA ALA A 235 -20.55 -6.17 -4.37
C ALA A 235 -20.94 -7.54 -3.80
N ARG A 236 -20.21 -8.06 -2.81
CA ARG A 236 -20.56 -9.32 -2.14
C ARG A 236 -21.90 -9.22 -1.40
N ASP A 237 -22.11 -8.15 -0.64
CA ASP A 237 -23.38 -7.89 0.04
C ASP A 237 -24.55 -7.74 -0.95
N ALA A 238 -24.33 -6.99 -2.04
CA ALA A 238 -25.33 -6.83 -3.08
C ALA A 238 -25.67 -8.14 -3.80
N VAL A 239 -24.70 -9.05 -4.00
CA VAL A 239 -24.97 -10.40 -4.52
C VAL A 239 -25.81 -11.20 -3.52
N TRP A 240 -25.43 -11.18 -2.24
CA TRP A 240 -26.15 -11.91 -1.19
C TRP A 240 -27.61 -11.45 -1.04
N THR A 241 -27.84 -10.15 -1.19
CA THR A 241 -29.16 -9.52 -1.02
C THR A 241 -29.92 -9.30 -2.34
N GLY A 242 -29.36 -9.71 -3.48
CA GLY A 242 -29.98 -9.54 -4.79
C GLY A 242 -30.10 -8.09 -5.29
N ARG A 243 -29.28 -7.16 -4.75
CA ARG A 243 -29.30 -5.72 -5.07
C ARG A 243 -28.55 -5.38 -6.35
N VAL A 244 -29.16 -5.74 -7.49
CA VAL A 244 -28.61 -5.50 -8.83
C VAL A 244 -28.39 -4.01 -9.11
N ASP A 245 -29.23 -3.12 -8.56
CA ASP A 245 -29.11 -1.67 -8.66
C ASP A 245 -27.76 -1.15 -8.14
N VAL A 246 -27.31 -1.70 -7.01
CA VAL A 246 -26.02 -1.35 -6.40
C VAL A 246 -24.86 -1.83 -7.26
N LEU A 247 -24.95 -3.06 -7.78
CA LEU A 247 -23.92 -3.60 -8.67
C LEU A 247 -23.78 -2.78 -9.96
N ARG A 248 -24.90 -2.39 -10.60
CA ARG A 248 -24.86 -1.52 -11.79
C ARG A 248 -24.24 -0.17 -11.49
N LYS A 249 -24.59 0.44 -10.34
CA LYS A 249 -23.98 1.69 -9.88
C LYS A 249 -22.47 1.57 -9.70
N LEU A 250 -21.98 0.49 -9.10
CA LEU A 250 -20.55 0.23 -8.93
C LEU A 250 -19.85 -0.09 -10.26
N ALA A 251 -20.51 -0.81 -11.18
CA ALA A 251 -19.98 -1.15 -12.51
C ALA A 251 -19.79 0.07 -13.42
N ALA A 252 -20.59 1.13 -13.22
CA ALA A 252 -20.47 2.41 -13.91
C ALA A 252 -19.35 3.32 -13.33
N CYS A 253 -18.72 2.92 -12.22
CA CYS A 253 -17.63 3.70 -11.62
C CYS A 253 -16.44 3.86 -12.58
N ARG A 254 -15.71 4.98 -12.52
CA ARG A 254 -14.48 5.17 -13.33
C ARG A 254 -13.29 4.32 -12.88
N HIS A 255 -13.37 3.71 -11.69
CA HIS A 255 -12.29 2.99 -11.03
C HIS A 255 -12.39 1.51 -11.33
N ASP A 256 -11.50 0.99 -12.18
CA ASP A 256 -11.59 -0.37 -12.69
C ASP A 256 -11.57 -1.43 -11.56
N GLU A 257 -10.87 -1.19 -10.45
CA GLU A 257 -10.90 -2.08 -9.27
C GLU A 257 -12.30 -2.28 -8.67
N VAL A 258 -13.15 -1.25 -8.74
CA VAL A 258 -14.54 -1.31 -8.26
C VAL A 258 -15.43 -1.95 -9.32
N ARG A 259 -15.25 -1.55 -10.58
CA ARG A 259 -16.02 -2.09 -11.72
C ARG A 259 -15.90 -3.60 -11.80
N ILE A 260 -14.68 -4.13 -11.66
CA ILE A 260 -14.41 -5.58 -11.75
C ILE A 260 -15.19 -6.34 -10.67
N SER A 261 -15.18 -5.86 -9.42
CA SER A 261 -15.92 -6.49 -8.33
C SER A 261 -17.43 -6.50 -8.61
N ALA A 262 -17.95 -5.38 -9.10
CA ALA A 262 -19.35 -5.22 -9.43
C ALA A 262 -19.80 -6.10 -10.61
N LEU A 263 -19.02 -6.13 -11.69
CA LEU A 263 -19.28 -6.97 -12.87
C LEU A 263 -19.19 -8.46 -12.53
N THR A 264 -18.27 -8.84 -11.66
CA THR A 264 -18.22 -10.21 -11.12
C THR A 264 -19.49 -10.53 -10.34
N GLY A 265 -20.01 -9.57 -9.57
CA GLY A 265 -21.30 -9.72 -8.90
C GLY A 265 -22.47 -9.86 -9.87
N LEU A 266 -22.55 -9.02 -10.91
CA LEU A 266 -23.57 -9.12 -11.96
C LEU A 266 -23.53 -10.48 -12.65
N SER A 267 -22.33 -10.99 -12.92
CA SER A 267 -22.13 -12.32 -13.51
C SER A 267 -22.71 -13.43 -12.62
N ARG A 268 -22.49 -13.35 -11.31
CA ARG A 268 -23.04 -14.31 -10.32
C ARG A 268 -24.57 -14.29 -10.24
N LEU A 269 -25.18 -13.13 -10.48
CA LEU A 269 -26.64 -12.97 -10.52
C LEU A 269 -27.24 -13.24 -11.91
N GLY A 270 -26.45 -13.71 -12.89
CA GLY A 270 -26.94 -14.10 -14.21
C GLY A 270 -27.08 -12.94 -15.22
N HIS A 271 -26.63 -11.73 -14.90
CA HIS A 271 -26.67 -10.57 -15.80
C HIS A 271 -25.54 -10.58 -16.84
N LEU A 272 -25.32 -11.73 -17.49
CA LEU A 272 -24.20 -11.94 -18.41
C LEU A 272 -24.32 -11.08 -19.67
N ASP A 273 -25.53 -10.88 -20.20
CA ASP A 273 -25.75 -10.10 -21.42
C ASP A 273 -25.29 -8.64 -21.26
N GLU A 274 -25.48 -8.04 -20.08
CA GLU A 274 -24.96 -6.70 -19.77
C GLU A 274 -23.43 -6.67 -19.85
N ILE A 275 -22.76 -7.72 -19.39
CA ILE A 275 -21.29 -7.82 -19.38
C ILE A 275 -20.75 -8.06 -20.80
N VAL A 276 -21.45 -8.81 -21.64
CA VAL A 276 -21.08 -9.02 -23.06
C VAL A 276 -20.97 -7.70 -23.82
N THR A 277 -21.77 -6.70 -23.47
CA THR A 277 -21.68 -5.37 -24.09
C THR A 277 -20.32 -4.68 -23.89
N LEU A 278 -19.53 -5.14 -22.91
CA LEU A 278 -18.22 -4.60 -22.54
C LEU A 278 -17.05 -5.30 -23.24
N LEU A 279 -17.30 -6.07 -24.29
CA LEU A 279 -16.25 -6.77 -25.04
C LEU A 279 -15.14 -5.83 -25.52
N ASP A 280 -15.47 -4.59 -25.87
CA ASP A 280 -14.52 -3.58 -26.35
C ASP A 280 -14.15 -2.53 -25.27
N ASP A 281 -14.33 -2.86 -23.99
CA ASP A 281 -13.93 -2.00 -22.88
C ASP A 281 -12.42 -1.70 -22.92
N ARG A 282 -12.01 -0.55 -22.38
CA ARG A 282 -10.60 -0.14 -22.28
C ARG A 282 -9.76 -1.06 -21.38
N SER A 283 -10.35 -1.66 -20.34
CA SER A 283 -9.66 -2.48 -19.35
C SER A 283 -9.53 -3.93 -19.82
N THR A 284 -8.30 -4.46 -19.84
CA THR A 284 -8.03 -5.86 -20.20
C THR A 284 -8.80 -6.85 -19.32
N LEU A 285 -8.89 -6.59 -18.01
CA LEU A 285 -9.62 -7.48 -17.09
C LEU A 285 -11.13 -7.46 -17.34
N ILE A 286 -11.70 -6.29 -17.69
CA ILE A 286 -13.13 -6.18 -18.01
C ILE A 286 -13.43 -6.87 -19.35
N ARG A 287 -12.57 -6.72 -20.36
CA ARG A 287 -12.69 -7.49 -21.61
C ARG A 287 -12.60 -9.00 -21.36
N ALA A 288 -11.73 -9.44 -20.46
CA ALA A 288 -11.65 -10.86 -20.09
C ALA A 288 -12.96 -11.37 -19.45
N LEU A 289 -13.56 -10.58 -18.55
CA LEU A 289 -14.90 -10.89 -17.99
C LEU A 289 -15.98 -10.91 -19.07
N ALA A 290 -15.97 -9.95 -20.00
CA ALA A 290 -16.91 -9.89 -21.12
C ALA A 290 -16.76 -11.08 -22.07
N ARG A 291 -15.52 -11.54 -22.34
CA ARG A 291 -15.26 -12.75 -23.13
C ARG A 291 -15.76 -14.01 -22.42
N ASP A 292 -15.57 -14.11 -21.11
CA ASP A 292 -16.12 -15.22 -20.34
C ASP A 292 -17.66 -15.20 -20.34
N ALA A 293 -18.28 -14.02 -20.18
CA ALA A 293 -19.73 -13.87 -20.29
C ALA A 293 -20.23 -14.27 -21.70
N ALA A 294 -19.55 -13.81 -22.75
CA ALA A 294 -19.89 -14.12 -24.14
C ALA A 294 -19.84 -15.63 -24.41
N ARG A 295 -18.79 -16.30 -23.92
CA ARG A 295 -18.68 -17.77 -23.99
C ARG A 295 -19.87 -18.48 -23.32
N ARG A 296 -20.34 -17.97 -22.17
CA ARG A 296 -21.45 -18.56 -21.41
C ARG A 296 -22.82 -18.29 -22.04
N THR A 297 -22.97 -17.20 -22.79
CA THR A 297 -24.22 -16.85 -23.50
C THR A 297 -24.22 -17.26 -24.96
N GLY A 298 -23.14 -17.89 -25.45
CA GLY A 298 -23.03 -18.36 -26.84
C GLY A 298 -22.67 -17.26 -27.85
N VAL A 299 -22.24 -16.09 -27.40
CA VAL A 299 -21.79 -14.98 -28.26
C VAL A 299 -20.35 -15.21 -28.70
N ASP A 300 -20.10 -15.18 -30.02
CA ASP A 300 -18.75 -15.21 -30.57
C ASP A 300 -18.05 -13.85 -30.41
N ALA A 301 -17.22 -13.75 -29.38
CA ALA A 301 -16.43 -12.56 -29.08
C ALA A 301 -15.46 -12.20 -30.22
N VAL A 302 -14.83 -13.20 -30.87
CA VAL A 302 -13.84 -12.95 -31.92
C VAL A 302 -14.52 -12.44 -33.18
N ALA A 303 -15.65 -13.04 -33.58
CA ALA A 303 -16.46 -12.52 -34.69
C ALA A 303 -16.92 -11.07 -34.42
N ARG A 304 -17.29 -10.74 -33.18
CA ARG A 304 -17.66 -9.38 -32.80
C ARG A 304 -16.49 -8.40 -32.90
N TYR A 305 -15.28 -8.80 -32.46
CA TYR A 305 -14.09 -7.97 -32.64
C TYR A 305 -13.75 -7.76 -34.11
N ARG A 306 -13.81 -8.81 -34.94
CA ARG A 306 -13.61 -8.69 -36.40
C ARG A 306 -14.58 -7.68 -37.00
N ALA A 307 -15.86 -7.79 -36.67
CA ALA A 307 -16.88 -6.87 -37.17
C ALA A 307 -16.62 -5.41 -36.77
N ILE A 308 -16.26 -5.15 -35.49
CA ILE A 308 -15.98 -3.79 -35.00
C ILE A 308 -14.69 -3.22 -35.64
N VAL A 309 -13.64 -4.04 -35.78
CA VAL A 309 -12.36 -3.61 -36.35
C VAL A 309 -12.48 -3.36 -37.86
N ALA A 310 -13.26 -4.18 -38.57
CA ALA A 310 -13.48 -4.02 -40.01
C ALA A 310 -14.40 -2.86 -40.37
N ALA A 311 -15.26 -2.41 -39.44
CA ALA A 311 -16.18 -1.31 -39.68
C ALA A 311 -15.41 0.02 -39.85
N PRO A 312 -15.61 0.76 -40.96
CA PRO A 312 -15.05 2.10 -41.10
C PRO A 312 -15.57 3.01 -39.99
N ALA A 313 -14.67 3.59 -39.20
CA ALA A 313 -15.02 4.51 -38.13
C ALA A 313 -13.98 5.62 -38.04
N GLU A 314 -14.43 6.87 -37.85
CA GLU A 314 -13.54 8.01 -37.61
C GLU A 314 -12.71 7.81 -36.32
N ARG A 315 -13.28 7.08 -35.36
CA ARG A 315 -12.64 6.72 -34.08
C ARG A 315 -12.82 5.23 -33.81
N PRO A 316 -11.90 4.38 -34.32
CA PRO A 316 -11.94 2.94 -34.08
C PRO A 316 -11.87 2.59 -32.59
N SER A 317 -12.63 1.57 -32.17
CA SER A 317 -12.61 1.09 -30.79
C SER A 317 -11.26 0.44 -30.46
N LEU A 318 -10.48 1.10 -29.60
CA LEU A 318 -9.18 0.60 -29.16
C LEU A 318 -9.30 -0.70 -28.35
N GLY A 319 -10.41 -0.86 -27.62
CA GLY A 319 -10.67 -2.09 -26.88
C GLY A 319 -11.01 -3.26 -27.80
N ALA A 320 -11.68 -3.02 -28.94
CA ALA A 320 -11.90 -4.06 -29.95
C ALA A 320 -10.60 -4.47 -30.65
N ILE A 321 -9.72 -3.51 -30.98
CA ILE A 321 -8.38 -3.81 -31.52
C ILE A 321 -7.58 -4.68 -30.53
N ALA A 322 -7.59 -4.29 -29.25
CA ALA A 322 -6.92 -5.06 -28.21
C ALA A 322 -7.56 -6.43 -27.97
N GLY A 323 -8.89 -6.51 -27.98
CA GLY A 323 -9.64 -7.75 -27.81
C GLY A 323 -9.40 -8.74 -28.94
N LEU A 324 -9.31 -8.25 -30.19
CA LEU A 324 -8.90 -9.04 -31.35
C LEU A 324 -7.48 -9.57 -31.16
N ALA A 325 -6.55 -8.74 -30.71
CA ALA A 325 -5.18 -9.17 -30.43
C ALA A 325 -5.10 -10.26 -29.35
N GLU A 326 -5.93 -10.16 -28.31
CA GLU A 326 -5.95 -11.08 -27.17
C GLU A 326 -6.59 -12.45 -27.45
N SER A 327 -7.38 -12.57 -28.52
CA SER A 327 -8.27 -13.73 -28.74
C SER A 327 -8.28 -14.25 -30.18
N GLY A 328 -7.83 -13.43 -31.13
CA GLY A 328 -7.74 -13.77 -32.54
C GLY A 328 -6.51 -14.60 -32.87
N ARG A 329 -6.31 -14.81 -34.16
CA ARG A 329 -5.18 -15.55 -34.73
C ARG A 329 -4.42 -14.69 -35.74
N ALA A 330 -3.29 -15.20 -36.24
CA ALA A 330 -2.47 -14.49 -37.21
C ALA A 330 -3.26 -14.09 -38.48
N GLU A 331 -4.25 -14.90 -38.88
CA GLU A 331 -5.12 -14.63 -40.04
C GLU A 331 -6.01 -13.39 -39.85
N ASP A 332 -6.19 -12.91 -38.61
CA ASP A 332 -6.92 -11.68 -38.31
C ASP A 332 -6.06 -10.42 -38.52
N GLY A 333 -4.75 -10.57 -38.69
CA GLY A 333 -3.80 -9.46 -38.88
C GLY A 333 -4.16 -8.50 -40.02
N PRO A 334 -4.54 -8.97 -41.22
CA PRO A 334 -4.93 -8.11 -42.34
C PRO A 334 -6.04 -7.10 -42.02
N LEU A 335 -6.95 -7.40 -41.07
CA LEU A 335 -7.99 -6.46 -40.64
C LEU A 335 -7.42 -5.19 -39.98
N LEU A 336 -6.19 -5.27 -39.45
CA LEU A 336 -5.52 -4.16 -38.76
C LEU A 336 -4.65 -3.31 -39.69
N TYR A 337 -4.35 -3.77 -40.91
CA TYR A 337 -3.47 -3.05 -41.84
C TYR A 337 -3.98 -1.65 -42.22
N PRO A 338 -5.29 -1.42 -42.46
CA PRO A 338 -5.80 -0.07 -42.72
C PRO A 338 -5.52 0.90 -41.56
N LEU A 339 -5.53 0.40 -40.33
CA LEU A 339 -5.32 1.21 -39.12
C LEU A 339 -3.88 1.70 -38.96
N LEU A 340 -2.91 1.12 -39.67
CA LEU A 340 -1.52 1.58 -39.70
C LEU A 340 -1.38 2.96 -40.35
N ARG A 341 -2.34 3.39 -41.17
CA ARG A 341 -2.37 4.71 -41.83
C ARG A 341 -3.37 5.68 -41.17
N HIS A 342 -3.97 5.30 -40.05
CA HIS A 342 -5.00 6.11 -39.40
C HIS A 342 -4.42 7.47 -38.94
N PRO A 343 -5.17 8.60 -39.09
CA PRO A 343 -4.66 9.93 -38.71
C PRO A 343 -4.26 10.03 -37.23
N MET A 344 -5.01 9.36 -36.35
CA MET A 344 -4.68 9.31 -34.92
C MET A 344 -3.50 8.37 -34.62
N ALA A 345 -2.40 8.93 -34.12
CA ALA A 345 -1.20 8.17 -33.73
C ALA A 345 -1.48 7.08 -32.67
N LYS A 346 -2.47 7.29 -31.81
CA LYS A 346 -2.88 6.28 -30.81
C LYS A 346 -3.43 5.02 -31.47
N VAL A 347 -4.22 5.15 -32.53
CA VAL A 347 -4.79 4.03 -33.29
C VAL A 347 -3.68 3.27 -34.01
N ARG A 348 -2.78 3.98 -34.70
CA ARG A 348 -1.61 3.38 -35.36
C ARG A 348 -0.77 2.54 -34.39
N ALA A 349 -0.43 3.12 -33.23
CA ALA A 349 0.36 2.42 -32.22
C ALA A 349 -0.35 1.18 -31.65
N TYR A 350 -1.68 1.24 -31.46
CA TYR A 350 -2.47 0.08 -31.02
C TYR A 350 -2.51 -1.01 -32.09
N ALA A 351 -2.67 -0.65 -33.37
CA ALA A 351 -2.66 -1.60 -34.48
C ALA A 351 -1.31 -2.33 -34.58
N VAL A 352 -0.19 -1.61 -34.52
CA VAL A 352 1.15 -2.23 -34.50
C VAL A 352 1.32 -3.16 -33.29
N GLY A 353 0.87 -2.73 -32.11
CA GLY A 353 0.91 -3.55 -30.90
C GLY A 353 0.09 -4.84 -31.03
N ALA A 354 -1.11 -4.74 -31.61
CA ALA A 354 -2.01 -5.86 -31.87
C ALA A 354 -1.42 -6.84 -32.89
N LEU A 355 -0.90 -6.35 -34.01
CA LEU A 355 -0.23 -7.17 -35.03
C LEU A 355 0.95 -7.95 -34.47
N ARG A 356 1.71 -7.35 -33.54
CA ARG A 356 2.81 -8.04 -32.84
C ARG A 356 2.31 -9.17 -31.94
N ILE A 357 1.19 -8.97 -31.24
CA ILE A 357 0.61 -10.00 -30.36
C ILE A 357 0.07 -11.17 -31.18
N LEU A 358 -0.56 -10.89 -32.33
CA LEU A 358 -1.08 -11.91 -33.26
C LEU A 358 0.00 -12.63 -34.08
N ASP A 359 1.26 -12.23 -33.94
CA ASP A 359 2.36 -12.63 -34.82
C ASP A 359 2.02 -12.47 -36.32
N ALA A 360 1.46 -11.32 -36.67
CA ALA A 360 1.02 -10.99 -38.04
C ALA A 360 1.62 -9.67 -38.54
N VAL A 361 2.83 -9.32 -38.09
CA VAL A 361 3.47 -8.03 -38.41
C VAL A 361 3.86 -7.96 -39.90
N PRO A 362 3.27 -7.07 -40.71
CA PRO A 362 3.69 -6.83 -42.08
C PRO A 362 4.92 -5.92 -42.10
N VAL A 363 6.12 -6.51 -42.22
CA VAL A 363 7.41 -5.79 -42.10
C VAL A 363 7.46 -4.57 -43.03
N ASP A 364 7.01 -4.71 -44.28
CA ASP A 364 7.05 -3.62 -45.27
C ASP A 364 6.15 -2.43 -44.91
N LEU A 365 5.05 -2.66 -44.20
CA LEU A 365 4.15 -1.60 -43.75
C LEU A 365 4.59 -0.99 -42.42
N VAL A 366 5.25 -1.76 -41.55
CA VAL A 366 5.68 -1.31 -40.22
C VAL A 366 7.06 -0.65 -40.24
N LYS A 367 7.97 -1.05 -41.13
CA LYS A 367 9.31 -0.47 -41.24
C LYS A 367 9.31 1.06 -41.44
N PRO A 368 8.49 1.65 -42.33
CA PRO A 368 8.42 3.11 -42.48
C PRO A 368 7.91 3.84 -41.22
N MET A 369 7.21 3.14 -40.33
CA MET A 369 6.65 3.74 -39.11
C MET A 369 7.71 4.02 -38.02
N VAL A 370 8.96 3.60 -38.23
CA VAL A 370 10.10 4.02 -37.40
C VAL A 370 10.37 5.52 -37.52
N ASP A 371 9.97 6.13 -38.64
CA ASP A 371 10.06 7.56 -38.90
C ASP A 371 8.73 8.30 -38.65
N ASP A 372 7.76 7.65 -37.96
CA ASP A 372 6.47 8.28 -37.64
C ASP A 372 6.67 9.51 -36.72
N PRO A 373 5.95 10.63 -36.96
CA PRO A 373 6.08 11.84 -36.15
C PRO A 373 5.75 11.60 -34.66
N SER A 374 5.00 10.55 -34.33
CA SER A 374 4.70 10.17 -32.96
C SER A 374 5.72 9.18 -32.39
N LYS A 375 6.44 9.61 -31.35
CA LYS A 375 7.30 8.73 -30.52
C LYS A 375 6.58 7.49 -29.96
N ARG A 376 5.24 7.51 -29.87
CA ARG A 376 4.46 6.34 -29.44
C ARG A 376 4.45 5.25 -30.51
N VAL A 377 4.28 5.66 -31.77
CA VAL A 377 4.22 4.77 -32.92
C VAL A 377 5.61 4.19 -33.20
N VAL A 378 6.65 5.04 -33.21
CA VAL A 378 8.05 4.61 -33.38
C VAL A 378 8.42 3.51 -32.38
N ARG A 379 8.11 3.70 -31.09
CA ARG A 379 8.37 2.68 -30.05
C ARG A 379 7.61 1.38 -30.29
N ALA A 380 6.37 1.45 -30.78
CA ALA A 380 5.58 0.27 -31.09
C ALA A 380 6.18 -0.49 -32.29
N ALA A 381 6.56 0.23 -33.34
CA ALA A 381 7.16 -0.33 -34.55
C ALA A 381 8.50 -1.02 -34.26
N LEU A 382 9.41 -0.35 -33.53
CA LEU A 382 10.68 -0.93 -33.13
C LEU A 382 10.51 -2.23 -32.33
N ARG A 383 9.58 -2.26 -31.36
CA ARG A 383 9.27 -3.48 -30.60
C ARG A 383 8.73 -4.59 -31.48
N ALA A 384 7.85 -4.28 -32.43
CA ALA A 384 7.28 -5.27 -33.35
C ALA A 384 8.34 -5.90 -34.28
N LEU A 385 9.26 -5.09 -34.79
CA LEU A 385 10.34 -5.54 -35.68
C LEU A 385 11.42 -6.35 -34.93
N GLN A 386 11.75 -5.98 -33.69
CA GLN A 386 12.71 -6.70 -32.86
C GLN A 386 12.27 -8.14 -32.57
N THR A 387 10.98 -8.37 -32.28
CA THR A 387 10.46 -9.71 -31.97
C THR A 387 10.63 -10.69 -33.15
N ARG A 388 10.52 -10.22 -34.40
CA ARG A 388 10.73 -11.03 -35.60
C ARG A 388 12.22 -11.33 -35.87
N GLY A 389 13.11 -10.37 -35.60
CA GLY A 389 14.55 -10.54 -35.78
C GLY A 389 15.18 -11.60 -34.86
N SER A 390 14.55 -11.92 -33.73
CA SER A 390 14.95 -13.00 -32.81
C SER A 390 14.34 -14.36 -33.14
N ALA A 391 13.25 -14.42 -33.91
CA ALA A 391 12.61 -15.67 -34.35
C ALA A 391 13.18 -16.21 -35.68
N MET A 392 13.97 -15.41 -36.39
CA MET A 392 14.70 -15.78 -37.61
C MET A 392 16.17 -16.19 -37.36
N ARG A 393 16.60 -16.27 -36.10
CA ARG A 393 17.85 -16.92 -35.67
C ARG A 393 17.48 -18.20 -34.94
#